data_AF-A0A2T7E029-F1
#
_entry.id   AF-A0A2T7E029-F1
#
_cell.length_a   1.000
_cell.length_b   1.000
_cell.length_c   1.000
_cell.angle_alpha   90.00
_cell.angle_beta   90.00
_cell.angle_gamma   90.00
#
_symmetry.space_group_name_H-M   'P 1'
#
loop_
_entity.id
_entity.type
_entity.pdbx_description
1 polymer ?
#
loop_
_entity_poly.entity_id
_entity_poly.type
_entity_poly.pdbx_seq_one_letter_code
_entity_poly.pdbx_strand_id
1 'polypeptide(L)'
;MNLAFGGVAVDLVVFLRRVLHQENAEAANNISKWTGTVYIFSLFGAFLSDSYMGRYITCIVFQVIYLVGLMMLSLSSLFFLVVPSKCGDGVGLRPCRPPSQLGIALFYVSTYTTAFGIGGYQPSVATFGADQFDESDATERRSKLAFFSYFYVALNVGSLFSNSFLAFYEDKGMWIRGFWVSTVAVALGLLVFLLGTPYYRHFKPTGNLVTRMVQVFSAAFHKRHIQMPPGEDLHEVEDDEESRIRKLLHRDQLRCLDKAAIVTEEDYHAGNTKNPWRLCTVTQVEEVKCILGMMPIWICTIVYSVEFTQMASTFVEQGTAMDTNLFGRYRVPAASMSVFDITSVLLSVLAYRFVVAPVASRLTKNPDGITDLQRMGSGLVIALFGMLAAAVVEINRRRRVVAMDQPSPMSVLWQAPQYVLIGASEVFMYIGQLDFFSGQMPDGLKCFGSSLCMASISLGNFASMLAVSAVTGITTRRNRRGWITKNLNYGHLELFFLLLVGLSILDFILFVAFAVIYKGTEFKEGGKHISIDI
;
A
#
# COMPACT_ATOMS: atom_id res chain seq x y z
N MET A 1 -9.73 12.92 -10.31
CA MET A 1 -9.86 11.54 -9.78
C MET A 1 -9.40 11.45 -8.32
N ASN A 2 -8.18 11.85 -7.96
CA ASN A 2 -7.75 11.87 -6.54
C ASN A 2 -8.63 12.71 -5.60
N LEU A 3 -9.20 13.80 -6.11
CA LEU A 3 -10.20 14.61 -5.41
C LEU A 3 -11.41 13.78 -4.95
N ALA A 4 -11.89 12.85 -5.78
CA ALA A 4 -13.02 12.00 -5.43
C ALA A 4 -12.62 10.87 -4.45
N PHE A 5 -11.36 10.41 -4.50
CA PHE A 5 -10.84 9.44 -3.54
C PHE A 5 -10.73 10.03 -2.14
N GLY A 6 -10.05 11.17 -2.01
CA GLY A 6 -9.96 11.88 -0.74
C GLY A 6 -11.34 12.25 -0.20
N GLY A 7 -12.27 12.59 -1.10
CA GLY A 7 -13.64 12.95 -0.77
C GLY A 7 -14.36 11.78 -0.15
N VAL A 8 -14.45 10.68 -0.88
CA VAL A 8 -15.11 9.46 -0.39
C VAL A 8 -14.47 8.95 0.91
N ALA A 9 -13.14 8.94 1.03
CA ALA A 9 -12.47 8.42 2.21
C ALA A 9 -12.79 9.23 3.47
N VAL A 10 -12.79 10.57 3.38
CA VAL A 10 -13.14 11.47 4.49
C VAL A 10 -14.65 11.46 4.74
N ASP A 11 -15.45 11.53 3.67
CA ASP A 11 -16.91 11.48 3.68
C ASP A 11 -17.42 10.22 4.38
N LEU A 12 -16.81 9.07 4.12
CA LEU A 12 -17.26 7.79 4.66
C LEU A 12 -17.19 7.76 6.19
N VAL A 13 -16.16 8.39 6.79
CA VAL A 13 -15.98 8.44 8.25
C VAL A 13 -17.11 9.19 8.92
N VAL A 14 -17.36 10.39 8.43
CA VAL A 14 -18.33 11.28 9.05
C VAL A 14 -19.75 10.81 8.74
N PHE A 15 -19.97 10.23 7.55
CA PHE A 15 -21.24 9.63 7.15
C PHE A 15 -21.61 8.40 8.00
N LEU A 16 -20.66 7.49 8.25
CA LEU A 16 -20.88 6.32 9.13
C LEU A 16 -21.34 6.72 10.53
N ARG A 17 -20.74 7.80 11.07
CA ARG A 17 -21.10 8.31 12.39
C ARG A 17 -22.42 9.07 12.39
N ARG A 18 -22.59 10.05 11.49
CA ARG A 18 -23.70 11.02 11.53
C ARG A 18 -24.99 10.51 10.89
N VAL A 19 -24.90 9.59 9.92
CA VAL A 19 -26.05 9.07 9.17
C VAL A 19 -26.38 7.63 9.55
N LEU A 20 -25.37 6.77 9.66
CA LEU A 20 -25.54 5.37 10.08
C LEU A 20 -25.53 5.18 11.61
N HIS A 21 -25.31 6.25 12.38
CA HIS A 21 -25.30 6.24 13.85
C HIS A 21 -24.32 5.23 14.47
N GLN A 22 -23.21 4.94 13.77
CA GLN A 22 -22.17 4.06 14.32
C GLN A 22 -21.36 4.76 15.42
N GLU A 23 -20.91 3.99 16.39
CA GLU A 23 -19.93 4.45 17.37
C GLU A 23 -18.58 4.75 16.69
N ASN A 24 -17.79 5.68 17.25
CA ASN A 24 -16.50 6.09 16.65
C ASN A 24 -15.57 4.90 16.36
N ALA A 25 -15.52 3.92 17.27
CA ALA A 25 -14.69 2.73 17.12
C ALA A 25 -15.19 1.80 15.99
N GLU A 26 -16.51 1.67 15.83
CA GLU A 26 -17.09 0.86 14.76
C GLU A 26 -16.87 1.51 13.38
N ALA A 27 -17.06 2.83 13.30
CA ALA A 27 -16.78 3.60 12.09
C ALA A 27 -15.30 3.46 11.68
N ALA A 28 -14.37 3.71 12.60
CA ALA A 28 -12.93 3.55 12.39
C ALA A 28 -12.54 2.16 11.85
N ASN A 29 -13.15 1.11 12.41
CA ASN A 29 -12.93 -0.26 11.97
C ASN A 29 -13.46 -0.51 10.55
N ASN A 30 -14.65 -0.02 10.22
CA ASN A 30 -15.24 -0.18 8.88
C ASN A 30 -14.45 0.58 7.81
N ILE A 31 -13.90 1.75 8.14
CA ILE A 31 -12.99 2.49 7.24
C ILE A 31 -11.69 1.72 7.04
N SER A 32 -11.10 1.18 8.11
CA SER A 32 -9.87 0.39 8.01
C SER A 32 -10.06 -0.84 7.11
N LYS A 33 -11.21 -1.51 7.20
CA LYS A 33 -11.61 -2.59 6.27
C LYS A 33 -11.72 -2.08 4.84
N TRP A 34 -12.43 -0.97 4.63
CA TRP A 34 -12.62 -0.39 3.30
C TRP A 34 -11.28 -0.01 2.65
N THR A 35 -10.43 0.72 3.37
CA THR A 35 -9.08 1.11 2.91
C THR A 35 -8.20 -0.11 2.62
N GLY A 36 -8.22 -1.13 3.49
CA GLY A 36 -7.55 -2.40 3.21
C GLY A 36 -8.06 -3.03 1.90
N THR A 37 -9.39 -3.12 1.74
CA THR A 37 -9.98 -3.67 0.52
C THR A 37 -9.59 -2.90 -0.75
N VAL A 38 -9.52 -1.56 -0.73
CA VAL A 38 -9.02 -0.75 -1.86
C VAL A 38 -7.61 -1.21 -2.29
N TYR A 39 -6.72 -1.41 -1.32
CA TYR A 39 -5.33 -1.77 -1.59
C TYR A 39 -5.15 -3.23 -2.02
N ILE A 40 -5.96 -4.19 -1.53
CA ILE A 40 -6.02 -5.55 -2.12
C ILE A 40 -6.46 -5.50 -3.58
N PHE A 41 -7.48 -4.70 -3.88
CA PHE A 41 -7.95 -4.55 -5.25
C PHE A 41 -6.93 -3.86 -6.16
N SER A 42 -5.98 -3.12 -5.59
CA SER A 42 -4.83 -2.60 -6.35
C SER A 42 -3.91 -3.71 -6.85
N LEU A 43 -3.65 -4.74 -6.04
CA LEU A 43 -2.90 -5.92 -6.48
C LEU A 43 -3.64 -6.66 -7.60
N PHE A 44 -4.96 -6.83 -7.45
CA PHE A 44 -5.80 -7.47 -8.47
C PHE A 44 -5.82 -6.68 -9.79
N GLY A 45 -5.96 -5.34 -9.72
CA GLY A 45 -5.94 -4.48 -10.90
C GLY A 45 -4.60 -4.46 -11.62
N ALA A 46 -3.49 -4.38 -10.87
CA ALA A 46 -2.15 -4.47 -11.43
C ALA A 46 -1.92 -5.81 -12.13
N PHE A 47 -2.36 -6.92 -11.51
CA PHE A 47 -2.31 -8.24 -12.12
C PHE A 47 -3.10 -8.30 -13.44
N LEU A 48 -4.34 -7.79 -13.46
CA LEU A 48 -5.18 -7.79 -14.65
C LEU A 48 -4.62 -6.91 -15.77
N SER A 49 -4.03 -5.76 -15.39
CA SER A 49 -3.33 -4.82 -16.27
C SER A 49 -2.14 -5.47 -16.97
N ASP A 50 -1.24 -6.06 -16.21
CA ASP A 50 0.01 -6.59 -16.77
C ASP A 50 -0.20 -7.93 -17.49
N SER A 51 -1.19 -8.73 -17.09
CA SER A 51 -1.36 -10.11 -17.59
C SER A 51 -2.39 -10.31 -18.71
N TYR A 52 -3.48 -9.52 -18.76
CA TYR A 52 -4.63 -9.82 -19.64
C TYR A 52 -5.09 -8.63 -20.47
N MET A 53 -5.46 -7.53 -19.81
CA MET A 53 -6.21 -6.44 -20.45
C MET A 53 -5.29 -5.37 -21.06
N GLY A 54 -4.06 -5.24 -20.56
CA GLY A 54 -3.18 -4.11 -20.86
C GLY A 54 -3.54 -2.87 -20.03
N ARG A 55 -2.53 -2.04 -19.75
CA ARG A 55 -2.61 -0.89 -18.84
C ARG A 55 -3.74 0.09 -19.17
N TYR A 56 -3.96 0.37 -20.46
CA TYR A 56 -4.99 1.29 -20.93
C TYR A 56 -6.43 0.79 -20.69
N ILE A 57 -6.74 -0.44 -21.11
CA ILE A 57 -8.09 -1.02 -20.95
C ILE A 57 -8.43 -1.20 -19.48
N THR A 58 -7.46 -1.64 -18.68
CA THR A 58 -7.63 -1.75 -17.23
C THR A 58 -8.00 -0.41 -16.60
N CYS A 59 -7.32 0.68 -16.98
CA CYS A 59 -7.69 2.02 -16.49
C CYS A 59 -9.15 2.37 -16.80
N ILE A 60 -9.63 2.12 -18.03
CA ILE A 60 -11.01 2.43 -18.42
C ILE A 60 -12.02 1.58 -17.64
N VAL A 61 -11.84 0.26 -17.63
CA VAL A 61 -12.79 -0.67 -17.01
C VAL A 61 -12.95 -0.34 -15.53
N PHE A 62 -11.85 -0.17 -14.80
CA PHE A 62 -11.89 0.13 -13.37
C PHE A 62 -12.39 1.55 -13.07
N GLN A 63 -12.13 2.54 -13.94
CA GLN A 63 -12.72 3.87 -13.81
C GLN A 63 -14.23 3.87 -14.05
N VAL A 64 -14.75 3.06 -15.00
CA VAL A 64 -16.19 2.90 -15.20
C VAL A 64 -16.84 2.23 -13.99
N ILE A 65 -16.21 1.18 -13.45
CA ILE A 65 -16.66 0.54 -12.20
C ILE A 65 -16.69 1.54 -11.04
N TYR A 66 -15.65 2.38 -10.92
CA TYR A 66 -15.60 3.43 -9.91
C TYR A 66 -16.76 4.42 -10.07
N LEU A 67 -17.03 4.87 -11.29
CA LEU A 67 -18.14 5.76 -11.58
C LEU A 67 -19.50 5.13 -11.21
N VAL A 68 -19.71 3.85 -11.54
CA VAL A 68 -20.92 3.10 -11.15
C VAL A 68 -21.06 3.02 -9.63
N GLY A 69 -19.97 2.72 -8.92
CA GLY A 69 -19.96 2.70 -7.45
C GLY A 69 -20.38 4.03 -6.84
N LEU A 70 -19.85 5.14 -7.35
CA LEU A 70 -20.21 6.49 -6.89
C LEU A 70 -21.65 6.88 -7.21
N MET A 71 -22.17 6.50 -8.38
CA MET A 71 -23.58 6.71 -8.73
C MET A 71 -24.49 5.92 -7.79
N MET A 72 -24.17 4.65 -7.52
CA MET A 72 -24.90 3.82 -6.56
C MET A 72 -24.84 4.41 -5.14
N LEU A 73 -23.69 4.93 -4.71
CA LEU A 73 -23.53 5.57 -3.40
C LEU A 73 -24.37 6.84 -3.29
N SER A 74 -24.38 7.66 -4.35
CA SER A 74 -25.17 8.90 -4.42
C SER A 74 -26.68 8.62 -4.38
N LEU A 75 -27.14 7.63 -5.15
CA LEU A 75 -28.55 7.23 -5.21
C LEU A 75 -29.02 6.56 -3.93
N SER A 76 -28.25 5.62 -3.38
CA SER A 76 -28.59 4.96 -2.11
C SER A 76 -28.70 5.98 -0.97
N SER A 77 -27.74 6.91 -0.89
CA SER A 77 -27.74 7.99 0.10
C SER A 77 -28.96 8.90 -0.03
N LEU A 78 -29.36 9.25 -1.25
CA LEU A 78 -30.52 10.10 -1.53
C LEU A 78 -31.85 9.44 -1.13
N PHE A 79 -32.04 8.16 -1.46
CA PHE A 79 -33.34 7.49 -1.28
C PHE A 79 -33.51 6.79 0.06
N PHE A 80 -32.44 6.23 0.65
CA PHE A 80 -32.56 5.31 1.78
C PHE A 80 -31.84 5.73 3.06
N LEU A 81 -30.80 6.57 2.99
CA LEU A 81 -29.99 6.92 4.17
C LEU A 81 -30.22 8.34 4.69
N VAL A 82 -30.32 9.35 3.83
CA VAL A 82 -30.45 10.77 4.25
C VAL A 82 -31.94 11.16 4.36
N VAL A 83 -32.64 10.56 5.31
CA VAL A 83 -34.08 10.79 5.56
C VAL A 83 -34.31 11.31 6.99
N PRO A 84 -34.90 12.52 7.19
CA PRO A 84 -35.36 13.50 6.19
C PRO A 84 -34.20 14.28 5.54
N SER A 85 -34.46 14.90 4.38
CA SER A 85 -33.42 15.62 3.61
C SER A 85 -32.62 16.62 4.46
N LYS A 86 -31.29 16.60 4.32
CA LYS A 86 -30.31 17.38 5.11
C LYS A 86 -30.23 17.02 6.60
N CYS A 87 -30.45 15.75 6.95
CA CYS A 87 -30.14 15.24 8.29
C CYS A 87 -28.63 14.94 8.44
N GLY A 88 -28.15 14.82 9.68
CA GLY A 88 -26.74 14.51 9.98
C GLY A 88 -25.80 15.72 9.85
N ASP A 89 -26.24 16.90 10.28
CA ASP A 89 -25.44 18.12 10.31
C ASP A 89 -24.47 18.14 11.52
N GLY A 90 -23.35 18.86 11.41
CA GLY A 90 -22.31 18.88 12.45
C GLY A 90 -22.76 19.45 13.81
N VAL A 91 -23.90 20.15 13.84
CA VAL A 91 -24.47 20.78 15.04
C VAL A 91 -25.50 19.88 15.74
N GLY A 92 -25.86 18.73 15.14
CA GLY A 92 -26.81 17.78 15.72
C GLY A 92 -28.26 18.28 15.76
N LEU A 93 -28.61 19.28 14.96
CA LEU A 93 -29.95 19.87 14.94
C LEU A 93 -30.96 18.95 14.24
N ARG A 94 -30.51 18.02 13.39
CA ARG A 94 -31.40 17.09 12.64
C ARG A 94 -30.88 15.65 12.62
N PRO A 95 -31.28 14.79 13.57
CA PRO A 95 -30.91 13.37 13.53
C PRO A 95 -31.58 12.65 12.35
N CYS A 96 -30.82 11.82 11.63
CA CYS A 96 -31.36 10.97 10.57
C CYS A 96 -32.20 9.84 11.16
N ARG A 97 -33.25 9.40 10.45
CA ARG A 97 -33.98 8.18 10.80
C ARG A 97 -33.04 6.98 10.69
N PRO A 98 -33.20 5.95 11.56
CA PRO A 98 -32.39 4.74 11.46
C PRO A 98 -32.55 4.13 10.06
N PRO A 99 -31.44 3.80 9.37
CA PRO A 99 -31.49 3.33 7.99
C PRO A 99 -32.14 1.94 7.90
N SER A 100 -32.83 1.67 6.79
CA SER A 100 -33.36 0.33 6.52
C SER A 100 -32.23 -0.67 6.25
N GLN A 101 -32.45 -1.96 6.50
CA GLN A 101 -31.44 -2.99 6.18
C GLN A 101 -31.04 -2.98 4.69
N LEU A 102 -32.00 -2.70 3.80
CA LEU A 102 -31.74 -2.54 2.37
C LEU A 102 -30.87 -1.31 2.07
N GLY A 103 -31.10 -0.18 2.76
CA GLY A 103 -30.26 1.01 2.64
C GLY A 103 -28.81 0.76 3.09
N ILE A 104 -28.63 0.05 4.21
CA ILE A 104 -27.31 -0.36 4.71
C ILE A 104 -26.62 -1.30 3.70
N ALA A 105 -27.33 -2.29 3.18
CA ALA A 105 -26.78 -3.23 2.22
C ALA A 105 -26.33 -2.53 0.91
N LEU A 106 -27.18 -1.66 0.35
CA LEU A 106 -26.85 -0.88 -0.84
C LEU A 106 -25.66 0.05 -0.61
N PHE A 107 -25.58 0.67 0.56
CA PHE A 107 -24.43 1.49 0.94
C PHE A 107 -23.13 0.67 0.95
N TYR A 108 -23.10 -0.49 1.62
CA TYR A 108 -21.89 -1.33 1.61
C TYR A 108 -21.54 -1.85 0.22
N VAL A 109 -22.53 -2.29 -0.58
CA VAL A 109 -22.28 -2.69 -1.97
C VAL A 109 -21.66 -1.53 -2.75
N SER A 110 -22.22 -0.33 -2.68
CA SER A 110 -21.71 0.83 -3.41
C SER A 110 -20.30 1.26 -2.98
N THR A 111 -20.00 1.20 -1.68
CA THR A 111 -18.69 1.57 -1.13
C THR A 111 -17.63 0.54 -1.48
N TYR A 112 -17.94 -0.75 -1.47
CA TYR A 112 -17.01 -1.80 -1.91
C TYR A 112 -16.85 -1.86 -3.43
N THR A 113 -17.88 -1.57 -4.22
CA THR A 113 -17.75 -1.37 -5.69
C THR A 113 -16.85 -0.17 -5.99
N THR A 114 -17.01 0.92 -5.23
CA THR A 114 -16.14 2.09 -5.30
C THR A 114 -14.69 1.71 -4.97
N ALA A 115 -14.47 0.94 -3.91
CA ALA A 115 -13.14 0.44 -3.55
C ALA A 115 -12.51 -0.42 -4.65
N PHE A 116 -13.30 -1.30 -5.28
CA PHE A 116 -12.86 -2.14 -6.38
C PHE A 116 -12.43 -1.32 -7.60
N GLY A 117 -13.24 -0.32 -7.97
CA GLY A 117 -12.92 0.61 -9.04
C GLY A 117 -11.64 1.39 -8.76
N ILE A 118 -11.53 2.01 -7.57
CA ILE A 118 -10.37 2.84 -7.19
C ILE A 118 -9.10 2.02 -7.17
N GLY A 119 -9.12 0.89 -6.43
CA GLY A 119 -7.96 0.04 -6.29
C GLY A 119 -7.43 -0.41 -7.64
N GLY A 120 -8.31 -0.86 -8.54
CA GLY A 120 -7.87 -1.47 -9.79
C GLY A 120 -7.22 -0.52 -10.81
N TYR A 121 -7.60 0.76 -10.84
CA TYR A 121 -7.02 1.72 -11.80
C TYR A 121 -5.76 2.43 -11.29
N GLN A 122 -5.63 2.60 -9.96
CA GLN A 122 -4.60 3.43 -9.34
C GLN A 122 -3.15 3.01 -9.67
N PRO A 123 -2.75 1.73 -9.60
CA PRO A 123 -1.38 1.36 -9.98
C PRO A 123 -1.16 1.49 -11.50
N SER A 124 -2.18 1.15 -12.28
CA SER A 124 -2.13 1.12 -13.74
C SER A 124 -2.02 2.51 -14.38
N VAL A 125 -2.61 3.56 -13.78
CA VAL A 125 -2.57 4.91 -14.35
C VAL A 125 -1.20 5.58 -14.22
N ALA A 126 -0.50 5.33 -13.11
CA ALA A 126 0.83 5.89 -12.87
C ALA A 126 1.86 5.28 -13.83
N THR A 127 1.80 3.96 -14.00
CA THR A 127 2.67 3.24 -14.93
C THR A 127 2.32 3.53 -16.39
N PHE A 128 1.03 3.61 -16.74
CA PHE A 128 0.61 4.01 -18.08
C PHE A 128 1.09 5.42 -18.46
N GLY A 129 1.07 6.35 -17.50
CA GLY A 129 1.65 7.69 -17.71
C GLY A 129 3.16 7.66 -17.88
N ALA A 130 3.86 6.82 -17.11
CA ALA A 130 5.30 6.62 -17.22
C ALA A 130 5.72 6.01 -18.57
N ASP A 131 4.89 5.14 -19.14
CA ASP A 131 5.11 4.49 -20.44
C ASP A 131 5.05 5.45 -21.63
N GLN A 132 4.52 6.66 -21.45
CA GLN A 132 4.45 7.63 -22.54
C GLN A 132 5.83 8.19 -22.92
N PHE A 133 6.86 7.95 -22.08
CA PHE A 133 8.21 8.46 -22.25
C PHE A 133 9.21 7.31 -22.50
N ASP A 134 10.01 7.42 -23.55
CA ASP A 134 11.10 6.53 -23.88
C ASP A 134 12.32 6.83 -22.98
N GLU A 135 12.86 5.81 -22.31
CA GLU A 135 14.02 5.96 -21.42
C GLU A 135 15.35 6.04 -22.18
N SER A 136 15.38 5.60 -23.44
CA SER A 136 16.58 5.65 -24.28
C SER A 136 16.92 7.07 -24.75
N ASP A 137 15.93 7.96 -24.80
CA ASP A 137 16.11 9.37 -25.11
C ASP A 137 16.32 10.20 -23.83
N ALA A 138 17.46 10.88 -23.74
CA ALA A 138 17.80 11.72 -22.59
C ALA A 138 16.78 12.86 -22.35
N THR A 139 16.11 13.35 -23.39
CA THR A 139 15.10 14.41 -23.29
C THR A 139 13.77 13.89 -22.79
N GLU A 140 13.30 12.74 -23.29
CA GLU A 140 12.09 12.08 -22.81
C GLU A 140 12.28 11.56 -21.37
N ARG A 141 13.46 11.06 -21.01
CA ARG A 141 13.81 10.68 -19.62
C ARG A 141 13.67 11.85 -18.64
N ARG A 142 14.12 13.05 -19.02
CA ARG A 142 13.95 14.25 -18.18
C ARG A 142 12.48 14.65 -18.07
N SER A 143 11.72 14.50 -19.15
CA SER A 143 10.29 14.78 -19.19
C SER A 143 9.48 13.81 -18.32
N LYS A 144 9.89 12.54 -18.24
CA LYS A 144 9.32 11.52 -17.33
C LYS A 144 9.45 11.92 -15.86
N LEU A 145 10.63 12.40 -15.44
CA LEU A 145 10.84 12.90 -14.07
C LEU A 145 9.95 14.12 -13.76
N ALA A 146 9.81 15.03 -14.74
CA ALA A 146 8.90 16.17 -14.61
C ALA A 146 7.44 15.71 -14.51
N PHE A 147 7.02 14.73 -15.31
CA PHE A 147 5.68 14.12 -15.22
C PHE A 147 5.38 13.60 -13.82
N PHE A 148 6.28 12.81 -13.23
CA PHE A 148 6.09 12.32 -11.85
C PHE A 148 6.01 13.45 -10.82
N SER A 149 6.79 14.52 -11.02
CA SER A 149 6.73 15.70 -10.15
C SER A 149 5.37 16.40 -10.25
N TYR A 150 4.86 16.63 -11.46
CA TYR A 150 3.52 17.22 -11.66
C TYR A 150 2.40 16.31 -11.18
N PHE A 151 2.53 15.00 -11.40
CA PHE A 151 1.58 13.99 -10.90
C PHE A 151 1.48 14.04 -9.37
N TYR A 152 2.62 14.13 -8.69
CA TYR A 152 2.68 14.27 -7.23
C TYR A 152 2.07 15.59 -6.74
N VAL A 153 2.33 16.71 -7.41
CA VAL A 153 1.69 17.99 -7.07
C VAL A 153 0.17 17.91 -7.26
N ALA A 154 -0.30 17.32 -8.37
CA ALA A 154 -1.72 17.15 -8.65
C ALA A 154 -2.43 16.25 -7.62
N LEU A 155 -1.77 15.19 -7.15
CA LEU A 155 -2.22 14.35 -6.04
C LEU A 155 -2.46 15.17 -4.77
N ASN A 156 -1.46 15.95 -4.35
CA ASN A 156 -1.52 16.75 -3.13
C ASN A 156 -2.57 17.87 -3.21
N VAL A 157 -2.61 18.61 -4.32
CA VAL A 157 -3.62 19.66 -4.55
C VAL A 157 -5.03 19.07 -4.57
N GLY A 158 -5.21 17.91 -5.21
CA GLY A 158 -6.48 17.19 -5.21
C GLY A 158 -6.94 16.78 -3.80
N SER A 159 -6.01 16.31 -2.97
CA SER A 159 -6.27 15.98 -1.57
C SER A 159 -6.62 17.21 -0.73
N LEU A 160 -5.86 18.31 -0.86
CA LEU A 160 -6.14 19.57 -0.17
C LEU A 160 -7.52 20.14 -0.54
N PHE A 161 -7.85 20.15 -1.83
CA PHE A 161 -9.15 20.61 -2.29
C PHE A 161 -10.27 19.73 -1.74
N SER A 162 -10.08 18.41 -1.74
CA SER A 162 -11.05 17.48 -1.16
C SER A 162 -11.29 17.75 0.32
N ASN A 163 -10.23 17.78 1.12
CA ASN A 163 -10.30 17.96 2.58
C ASN A 163 -10.81 19.34 3.01
N SER A 164 -10.86 20.31 2.11
CA SER A 164 -11.37 21.66 2.39
C SER A 164 -12.77 21.86 1.81
N PHE A 165 -12.90 21.68 0.49
CA PHE A 165 -14.13 21.98 -0.24
C PHE A 165 -15.21 20.93 0.00
N LEU A 166 -14.90 19.63 -0.05
CA LEU A 166 -15.90 18.60 0.26
C LEU A 166 -16.26 18.62 1.74
N ALA A 167 -15.28 18.77 2.64
CA ALA A 167 -15.50 18.93 4.09
C ALA A 167 -16.51 20.02 4.45
N PHE A 168 -16.52 21.13 3.71
CA PHE A 168 -17.51 22.18 3.89
C PHE A 168 -18.95 21.73 3.57
N TYR A 169 -19.13 20.90 2.53
CA TYR A 169 -20.45 20.31 2.22
C TYR A 169 -20.86 19.28 3.27
N GLU A 170 -19.91 18.49 3.77
CA GLU A 170 -20.12 17.49 4.83
C GLU A 170 -20.58 18.13 6.14
N ASP A 171 -19.90 19.19 6.60
CA ASP A 171 -20.23 19.83 7.87
C ASP A 171 -21.62 20.47 7.88
N LYS A 172 -22.08 20.90 6.70
CA LYS A 172 -23.43 21.43 6.49
C LYS A 172 -24.49 20.35 6.25
N GLY A 173 -24.14 19.06 6.34
CA GLY A 173 -25.05 17.94 6.12
C GLY A 173 -25.51 17.78 4.66
N MET A 174 -24.73 18.29 3.69
CA MET A 174 -25.02 18.23 2.26
C MET A 174 -24.38 17.00 1.58
N TRP A 175 -24.44 15.84 2.24
CA TRP A 175 -23.85 14.55 1.82
C TRP A 175 -24.10 14.21 0.34
N ILE A 176 -25.35 14.30 -0.10
CA ILE A 176 -25.77 13.97 -1.46
C ILE A 176 -25.02 14.84 -2.49
N ARG A 177 -24.82 16.13 -2.20
CA ARG A 177 -24.11 17.04 -3.11
C ARG A 177 -22.61 16.69 -3.16
N GLY A 178 -22.00 16.33 -2.03
CA GLY A 178 -20.61 15.85 -1.98
C GLY A 178 -20.40 14.64 -2.88
N PHE A 179 -21.23 13.60 -2.74
CA PHE A 179 -21.13 12.39 -3.57
C PHE A 179 -21.36 12.65 -5.06
N TRP A 180 -22.31 13.54 -5.42
CA TRP A 180 -22.51 13.93 -6.83
C TRP A 180 -21.34 14.73 -7.40
N VAL A 181 -20.74 15.64 -6.62
CA VAL A 181 -19.53 16.36 -7.04
C VAL A 181 -18.39 15.39 -7.32
N SER A 182 -18.17 14.40 -6.43
CA SER A 182 -17.20 13.32 -6.64
C SER A 182 -17.51 12.50 -7.90
N THR A 183 -18.78 12.15 -8.13
CA THR A 183 -19.23 11.41 -9.32
C THR A 183 -18.92 12.17 -10.61
N VAL A 184 -19.27 13.47 -10.66
CA VAL A 184 -19.01 14.33 -11.83
C VAL A 184 -17.50 14.50 -12.06
N ALA A 185 -16.71 14.67 -11.01
CA ALA A 185 -15.26 14.80 -11.11
C ALA A 185 -14.59 13.54 -11.70
N VAL A 186 -15.08 12.34 -11.36
CA VAL A 186 -14.60 11.08 -11.94
C VAL A 186 -15.05 10.95 -13.40
N ALA A 187 -16.31 11.29 -13.71
CA ALA A 187 -16.83 11.25 -15.07
C ALA A 187 -16.04 12.19 -16.02
N LEU A 188 -15.77 13.42 -15.58
CA LEU A 188 -14.95 14.37 -16.33
C LEU A 188 -13.52 13.87 -16.50
N GLY A 189 -12.94 13.28 -15.46
CA GLY A 189 -11.61 12.67 -15.54
C GLY A 189 -11.56 11.54 -16.58
N LEU A 190 -12.53 10.63 -16.57
CA LEU A 190 -12.63 9.54 -17.54
C LEU A 190 -12.82 10.09 -18.96
N LEU A 191 -13.64 11.12 -19.12
CA LEU A 191 -13.85 11.77 -20.42
C LEU A 191 -12.55 12.37 -20.96
N VAL A 192 -11.79 13.11 -20.14
CA VAL A 192 -10.48 13.64 -20.55
C VAL A 192 -9.50 12.51 -20.88
N PHE A 193 -9.49 11.43 -20.09
CA PHE A 193 -8.66 10.26 -20.36
C PHE A 193 -8.99 9.63 -21.72
N LEU A 194 -10.27 9.45 -22.04
CA LEU A 194 -10.75 8.92 -23.32
C LEU A 194 -10.51 9.87 -24.50
N LEU A 195 -10.59 11.19 -24.30
CA LEU A 195 -10.25 12.15 -25.36
C LEU A 195 -8.75 12.08 -25.75
N GLY A 196 -7.89 11.65 -24.82
CA GLY A 196 -6.46 11.43 -25.07
C GLY A 196 -6.13 10.15 -25.84
N THR A 197 -7.10 9.23 -26.04
CA THR A 197 -6.88 7.91 -26.69
C THR A 197 -6.01 7.95 -27.95
N PRO A 198 -6.23 8.84 -28.95
CA PRO A 198 -5.46 8.80 -30.19
C PRO A 198 -3.98 9.22 -30.01
N TYR A 199 -3.61 9.82 -28.88
CA TYR A 199 -2.26 10.32 -28.61
C TYR A 199 -1.43 9.37 -27.74
N TYR A 200 -2.03 8.33 -27.15
CA TYR A 200 -1.30 7.45 -26.24
C TYR A 200 -0.44 6.41 -26.97
N ARG A 201 0.79 6.23 -26.49
CA ARG A 201 1.63 5.08 -26.81
C ARG A 201 1.14 3.88 -26.01
N HIS A 202 0.79 2.80 -26.71
CA HIS A 202 0.23 1.58 -26.10
C HIS A 202 1.30 0.49 -26.07
N PHE A 203 1.67 0.05 -24.86
CA PHE A 203 2.53 -1.11 -24.68
C PHE A 203 1.70 -2.40 -24.75
N LYS A 204 2.19 -3.38 -25.51
CA LYS A 204 1.59 -4.72 -25.56
C LYS A 204 1.88 -5.43 -24.22
N PRO A 205 0.88 -6.00 -23.54
CA PRO A 205 1.10 -6.76 -22.31
C PRO A 205 1.98 -7.99 -22.59
N THR A 206 2.95 -8.22 -21.72
CA THR A 206 3.91 -9.34 -21.78
C THR A 206 3.28 -10.65 -21.29
N GLY A 207 2.25 -11.14 -21.98
CA GLY A 207 1.60 -12.42 -21.67
C GLY A 207 1.09 -12.58 -20.22
N ASN A 208 0.56 -13.75 -19.89
CA ASN A 208 -0.02 -13.98 -18.56
C ASN A 208 1.06 -14.35 -17.52
N LEU A 209 1.28 -13.50 -16.53
CA LEU A 209 2.27 -13.69 -15.45
C LEU A 209 2.06 -15.00 -14.68
N VAL A 210 0.82 -15.30 -14.29
CA VAL A 210 0.50 -16.52 -13.54
C VAL A 210 0.70 -17.75 -14.42
N THR A 211 0.27 -17.71 -15.67
CA THR A 211 0.52 -18.83 -16.59
C THR A 211 2.02 -19.04 -16.79
N ARG A 212 2.83 -17.97 -16.95
CA ARG A 212 4.29 -18.07 -17.04
C ARG A 212 4.92 -18.65 -15.77
N MET A 213 4.49 -18.20 -14.59
CA MET A 213 4.93 -18.79 -13.32
C MET A 213 4.62 -20.28 -13.25
N VAL A 214 3.37 -20.67 -13.51
CA VAL A 214 2.93 -22.07 -13.45
C VAL A 214 3.64 -22.90 -14.53
N GLN A 215 3.90 -22.34 -15.71
CA GLN A 215 4.70 -22.98 -16.77
C GLN A 215 6.12 -23.26 -16.29
N VAL A 216 6.80 -22.28 -15.68
CA VAL A 216 8.14 -22.46 -15.12
C VAL A 216 8.14 -23.52 -14.02
N PHE A 217 7.17 -23.50 -13.10
CA PHE A 217 7.04 -24.54 -12.07
C PHE A 217 6.76 -25.93 -12.67
N SER A 218 5.87 -26.02 -13.66
CA SER A 218 5.52 -27.25 -14.37
C SER A 218 6.73 -27.83 -15.11
N ALA A 219 7.43 -27.01 -15.88
CA ALA A 219 8.60 -27.40 -16.65
C ALA A 219 9.76 -27.81 -15.72
N ALA A 220 10.03 -27.04 -14.66
CA ALA A 220 11.03 -27.39 -13.65
C ALA A 220 10.69 -28.69 -12.93
N PHE A 221 9.42 -28.94 -12.62
CA PHE A 221 8.97 -30.17 -11.97
C PHE A 221 9.11 -31.40 -12.88
N HIS A 222 8.74 -31.27 -14.16
CA HIS A 222 8.92 -32.33 -15.16
C HIS A 222 10.41 -32.65 -15.36
N LYS A 223 11.27 -31.64 -15.36
CA LYS A 223 12.73 -31.78 -15.56
C LYS A 223 13.51 -31.96 -14.25
N ARG A 224 12.84 -32.25 -13.12
CA ARG A 224 13.47 -32.30 -11.79
C ARG A 224 14.61 -33.32 -11.67
N HIS A 225 14.53 -34.41 -12.44
CA HIS A 225 15.48 -35.53 -12.41
C HIS A 225 16.68 -35.34 -13.35
N ILE A 226 16.68 -34.28 -14.15
CA ILE A 226 17.74 -33.99 -15.11
C ILE A 226 18.90 -33.29 -14.37
N GLN A 227 20.13 -33.72 -14.67
CA GLN A 227 21.36 -33.09 -14.18
C GLN A 227 21.68 -31.87 -15.04
N MET A 228 22.11 -30.79 -14.39
CA MET A 228 22.41 -29.51 -15.05
C MET A 228 23.66 -29.67 -15.91
N PRO A 229 23.62 -29.44 -17.23
CA PRO A 229 24.80 -29.54 -18.07
C PRO A 229 25.82 -28.46 -17.69
N PRO A 230 27.14 -28.73 -17.77
CA PRO A 230 28.18 -27.73 -17.57
C PRO A 230 28.35 -26.89 -18.84
N GLY A 231 27.59 -25.81 -19.00
CA GLY A 231 27.71 -24.88 -20.14
C GLY A 231 26.40 -24.16 -20.52
N GLU A 232 26.51 -23.08 -21.30
CA GLU A 232 25.48 -22.11 -21.72
C GLU A 232 24.35 -22.65 -22.63
N ASP A 233 24.01 -23.94 -22.60
CA ASP A 233 22.92 -24.51 -23.41
C ASP A 233 21.53 -24.26 -22.76
N LEU A 234 21.24 -23.00 -22.44
CA LEU A 234 19.93 -22.57 -21.93
C LEU A 234 19.09 -21.95 -23.06
N HIS A 235 17.79 -22.27 -23.08
CA HIS A 235 16.91 -21.79 -24.14
C HIS A 235 16.61 -20.30 -24.02
N GLU A 236 17.17 -19.48 -24.90
CA GLU A 236 16.79 -18.08 -25.09
C GLU A 236 16.23 -17.87 -26.49
N VAL A 237 15.30 -16.92 -26.66
CA VAL A 237 14.76 -16.57 -27.98
C VAL A 237 15.81 -15.70 -28.68
N GLU A 238 16.23 -16.10 -29.88
CA GLU A 238 17.11 -15.30 -30.74
C GLU A 238 16.44 -13.96 -31.09
N ASP A 239 17.25 -12.92 -31.29
CA ASP A 239 16.83 -11.52 -31.44
C ASP A 239 15.77 -11.35 -32.54
N ASP A 240 14.52 -11.12 -32.14
CA ASP A 240 13.55 -10.42 -32.97
C ASP A 240 13.73 -8.92 -32.68
N GLU A 241 14.12 -8.15 -33.71
CA GLU A 241 14.38 -6.69 -33.65
C GLU A 241 13.20 -5.87 -33.09
N GLU A 242 12.01 -6.47 -32.96
CA GLU A 242 10.81 -5.84 -32.40
C GLU A 242 10.62 -6.00 -30.88
N SER A 243 11.38 -6.89 -30.22
CA SER A 243 11.23 -7.13 -28.78
C SER A 243 12.15 -6.21 -27.96
N ARG A 244 11.66 -5.01 -27.60
CA ARG A 244 12.34 -4.05 -26.69
C ARG A 244 12.46 -4.55 -25.23
N ILE A 245 12.49 -5.85 -24.96
CA ILE A 245 12.56 -6.41 -23.61
C ILE A 245 14.04 -6.55 -23.23
N ARG A 246 14.50 -5.82 -22.22
CA ARG A 246 15.86 -6.00 -21.67
C ARG A 246 16.02 -7.44 -21.19
N LYS A 247 17.06 -8.13 -21.66
CA LYS A 247 17.40 -9.50 -21.24
C LYS A 247 17.91 -9.48 -19.79
N LEU A 248 17.35 -10.37 -18.95
CA LEU A 248 17.81 -10.57 -17.57
C LEU A 248 19.04 -11.48 -17.57
N LEU A 249 20.07 -11.12 -16.81
CA LEU A 249 21.24 -11.98 -16.59
C LEU A 249 20.87 -13.22 -15.78
N HIS A 250 21.43 -14.36 -16.18
CA HIS A 250 21.25 -15.63 -15.48
C HIS A 250 21.79 -15.55 -14.04
N ARG A 251 20.99 -16.01 -13.06
CA ARG A 251 21.37 -15.99 -11.64
C ARG A 251 21.49 -17.39 -11.04
N ASP A 252 22.55 -17.62 -10.28
CA ASP A 252 22.79 -18.84 -9.49
C ASP A 252 21.81 -19.11 -8.31
N GLN A 253 20.76 -18.30 -8.13
CA GLN A 253 19.74 -18.53 -7.08
C GLN A 253 18.57 -19.34 -7.62
N LEU A 254 18.01 -20.20 -6.77
CA LEU A 254 16.88 -21.08 -7.13
C LEU A 254 17.20 -21.95 -8.36
N ARG A 255 18.38 -22.60 -8.38
CA ARG A 255 18.87 -23.45 -9.50
C ARG A 255 17.93 -24.59 -9.89
N CYS A 256 16.97 -24.93 -9.03
CA CYS A 256 15.91 -25.87 -9.38
C CYS A 256 15.00 -25.36 -10.51
N LEU A 257 14.78 -24.04 -10.60
CA LEU A 257 13.95 -23.40 -11.62
C LEU A 257 14.66 -23.32 -12.98
N ASP A 258 16.00 -23.30 -12.98
CA ASP A 258 16.79 -23.32 -14.22
C ASP A 258 16.56 -24.55 -15.07
N LYS A 259 16.12 -25.64 -14.42
CA LYS A 259 15.74 -26.87 -15.11
C LYS A 259 14.60 -26.66 -16.10
N ALA A 260 13.77 -25.63 -15.93
CA ALA A 260 12.71 -25.28 -16.88
C ALA A 260 13.25 -24.77 -18.24
N ALA A 261 14.47 -24.23 -18.26
CA ALA A 261 15.11 -23.66 -19.46
C ALA A 261 16.14 -24.62 -20.12
N ILE A 262 16.33 -25.82 -19.59
CA ILE A 262 17.21 -26.84 -20.17
C ILE A 262 16.52 -27.45 -21.41
N VAL A 263 17.20 -27.45 -22.56
CA VAL A 263 16.74 -28.12 -23.77
C VAL A 263 16.97 -29.63 -23.63
N THR A 264 15.95 -30.46 -23.91
CA THR A 264 16.07 -31.92 -23.92
C THR A 264 15.84 -32.50 -25.31
N GLU A 265 16.39 -33.69 -25.60
CA GLU A 265 16.19 -34.43 -26.87
C GLU A 265 14.68 -34.60 -27.20
N GLU A 266 13.83 -34.82 -26.18
CA GLU A 266 12.37 -34.90 -26.37
C GLU A 266 11.76 -33.59 -26.88
N ASP A 267 12.33 -32.44 -26.51
CA ASP A 267 11.89 -31.12 -26.98
C ASP A 267 12.31 -30.89 -28.45
N TYR A 268 13.36 -31.58 -28.92
CA TYR A 268 13.83 -31.55 -30.32
C TYR A 268 12.94 -32.43 -31.22
N HIS A 269 12.48 -33.58 -30.70
CA HIS A 269 11.62 -34.53 -31.43
C HIS A 269 10.15 -34.11 -31.54
N ALA A 270 9.68 -33.14 -30.76
CA ALA A 270 8.30 -32.66 -30.76
C ALA A 270 7.91 -31.79 -31.99
N GLY A 271 8.85 -31.56 -32.93
CA GLY A 271 8.65 -30.63 -34.04
C GLY A 271 8.54 -29.18 -33.57
N ASN A 272 8.45 -28.24 -34.51
CA ASN A 272 8.54 -26.79 -34.30
C ASN A 272 7.47 -26.16 -33.36
N THR A 273 6.62 -26.96 -32.73
CA THR A 273 5.67 -26.56 -31.69
C THR A 273 6.29 -26.69 -30.31
N LYS A 274 7.13 -25.71 -29.93
CA LYS A 274 7.70 -25.59 -28.59
C LYS A 274 6.59 -25.49 -27.54
N ASN A 275 6.37 -26.53 -26.74
CA ASN A 275 5.33 -26.55 -25.72
C ASN A 275 5.77 -25.70 -24.50
N PRO A 276 5.13 -24.55 -24.21
CA PRO A 276 5.55 -23.65 -23.12
C PRO A 276 5.46 -24.27 -21.72
N TRP A 277 4.76 -25.40 -21.58
CA TRP A 277 4.59 -26.12 -20.31
C TRP A 277 5.71 -27.13 -20.02
N ARG A 278 6.58 -27.39 -21.01
CA ARG A 278 7.75 -28.29 -20.91
C ARG A 278 9.09 -27.56 -21.10
N LEU A 279 9.11 -26.49 -21.89
CA LEU A 279 10.31 -25.67 -22.13
C LEU A 279 9.97 -24.19 -21.97
N CYS A 280 10.67 -23.52 -21.06
CA CYS A 280 10.55 -22.08 -20.82
C CYS A 280 11.82 -21.35 -21.25
N THR A 281 11.71 -20.04 -21.48
CA THR A 281 12.87 -19.19 -21.80
C THR A 281 13.64 -18.81 -20.53
N VAL A 282 14.94 -18.52 -20.64
CA VAL A 282 15.75 -18.00 -19.51
C VAL A 282 15.12 -16.74 -18.91
N THR A 283 14.65 -15.82 -19.75
CA THR A 283 13.96 -14.60 -19.31
C THR A 283 12.75 -14.91 -18.43
N GLN A 284 11.89 -15.86 -18.83
CA GLN A 284 10.74 -16.26 -18.01
C GLN A 284 11.15 -16.89 -16.67
N VAL A 285 12.21 -17.70 -16.66
CA VAL A 285 12.72 -18.31 -15.42
C VAL A 285 13.27 -17.23 -14.49
N GLU A 286 14.03 -16.27 -15.00
CA GLU A 286 14.59 -15.17 -14.20
C GLU A 286 13.53 -14.19 -13.72
N GLU A 287 12.47 -13.92 -14.50
CA GLU A 287 11.29 -13.16 -14.05
C GLU A 287 10.67 -13.81 -12.78
N VAL A 288 10.49 -15.13 -12.79
CA VAL A 288 9.91 -15.88 -11.66
C VAL A 288 10.86 -15.92 -10.47
N LYS A 289 12.15 -16.15 -10.70
CA LYS A 289 13.18 -16.13 -9.64
C LYS A 289 13.25 -14.78 -8.96
N CYS A 290 13.20 -13.68 -9.72
CA CYS A 290 13.18 -12.32 -9.20
C CYS A 290 12.03 -12.14 -8.21
N ILE A 291 10.80 -12.49 -8.61
CA ILE A 291 9.60 -12.37 -7.76
C ILE A 291 9.74 -13.23 -6.51
N LEU A 292 10.11 -14.51 -6.65
CA LEU A 292 10.28 -15.41 -5.50
C LEU A 292 11.38 -14.95 -4.54
N GLY A 293 12.46 -14.35 -5.06
CA GLY A 293 13.52 -13.77 -4.23
C GLY A 293 13.04 -12.57 -3.42
N MET A 294 12.11 -11.77 -3.96
CA MET A 294 11.54 -10.59 -3.31
C MET A 294 10.43 -10.92 -2.29
N MET A 295 9.73 -12.04 -2.44
CA MET A 295 8.59 -12.40 -1.57
C MET A 295 8.92 -12.49 -0.06
N PRO A 296 10.05 -13.09 0.38
CA PRO A 296 10.41 -13.10 1.80
C PRO A 296 10.58 -11.69 2.39
N ILE A 297 11.25 -10.80 1.65
CA ILE A 297 11.44 -9.40 2.04
C ILE A 297 10.09 -8.68 2.09
N TRP A 298 9.23 -8.92 1.11
CA TRP A 298 7.88 -8.36 1.08
C TRP A 298 7.03 -8.80 2.28
N ILE A 299 7.10 -10.06 2.70
CA ILE A 299 6.39 -10.55 3.88
C ILE A 299 6.80 -9.77 5.14
N CYS A 300 8.09 -9.46 5.29
CA CYS A 300 8.56 -8.66 6.43
C CYS A 300 7.93 -7.26 6.46
N THR A 301 7.73 -6.62 5.29
CA THR A 301 7.08 -5.29 5.24
C THR A 301 5.63 -5.28 5.76
N ILE A 302 4.97 -6.45 5.84
CA ILE A 302 3.61 -6.58 6.38
C ILE A 302 3.63 -6.29 7.89
N VAL A 303 4.66 -6.74 8.61
CA VAL A 303 4.79 -6.51 10.06
C VAL A 303 4.94 -5.01 10.36
N TYR A 304 5.80 -4.32 9.61
CA TYR A 304 5.87 -2.86 9.66
C TYR A 304 4.50 -2.19 9.44
N SER A 305 3.76 -2.66 8.44
CA SER A 305 2.42 -2.12 8.16
C SER A 305 1.45 -2.34 9.34
N VAL A 306 1.58 -3.42 10.11
CA VAL A 306 0.81 -3.63 11.36
C VAL A 306 1.14 -2.55 12.39
N GLU A 307 2.40 -2.18 12.57
CA GLU A 307 2.82 -1.13 13.49
C GLU A 307 2.31 0.25 13.05
N PHE A 308 2.49 0.57 11.78
CA PHE A 308 2.04 1.84 11.21
C PHE A 308 0.53 2.05 11.40
N THR A 309 -0.28 1.00 11.21
CA THR A 309 -1.75 1.09 11.41
C THR A 309 -2.19 1.35 12.84
N GLN A 310 -1.33 1.11 13.85
CA GLN A 310 -1.65 1.44 15.25
C GLN A 310 -1.82 2.93 15.47
N MET A 311 -1.17 3.77 14.65
CA MET A 311 -1.23 5.22 14.72
C MET A 311 -2.67 5.77 14.64
N ALA A 312 -3.49 5.19 13.76
CA ALA A 312 -4.88 5.60 13.55
C ALA A 312 -5.88 4.91 14.48
N SER A 313 -5.42 3.93 15.28
CA SER A 313 -6.27 3.08 16.10
C SER A 313 -5.84 3.12 17.57
N THR A 314 -4.98 2.21 18.01
CA THR A 314 -4.61 2.05 19.42
C THR A 314 -3.88 3.27 20.01
N PHE A 315 -3.18 4.06 19.19
CA PHE A 315 -2.57 5.32 19.65
C PHE A 315 -3.64 6.38 19.95
N VAL A 316 -4.71 6.45 19.16
CA VAL A 316 -5.83 7.34 19.42
C VAL A 316 -6.54 6.92 20.71
N GLU A 317 -6.78 5.62 20.90
CA GLU A 317 -7.37 5.07 22.14
C GLU A 317 -6.50 5.31 23.38
N GLN A 318 -5.18 5.24 23.24
CA GLN A 318 -4.27 5.66 24.31
C GLN A 318 -4.45 7.15 24.63
N GLY A 319 -4.52 8.01 23.61
CA GLY A 319 -4.65 9.46 23.77
C GLY A 319 -6.01 9.89 24.34
N THR A 320 -7.10 9.16 24.07
CA THR A 320 -8.42 9.43 24.68
C THR A 320 -8.44 9.14 26.19
N ALA A 321 -7.54 8.26 26.66
CA ALA A 321 -7.36 7.94 28.07
C ALA A 321 -6.32 8.83 28.79
N MET A 322 -5.88 9.92 28.16
CA MET A 322 -4.91 10.90 28.66
C MET A 322 -5.55 12.29 28.85
N ASP A 323 -4.85 13.19 29.53
CA ASP A 323 -5.29 14.58 29.66
C ASP A 323 -5.09 15.32 28.33
N THR A 324 -6.22 15.75 27.77
CA THR A 324 -6.31 16.44 26.47
C THR A 324 -6.32 17.96 26.62
N ASN A 325 -6.29 18.49 27.84
CA ASN A 325 -6.24 19.94 28.07
C ASN A 325 -4.80 20.46 27.96
N LEU A 326 -4.48 21.08 26.84
CA LEU A 326 -3.24 21.83 26.66
C LEU A 326 -3.29 23.12 27.48
N PHE A 327 -2.34 23.24 28.40
CA PHE A 327 -2.13 24.43 29.25
C PHE A 327 -3.40 24.91 29.99
N GLY A 328 -4.34 23.99 30.27
CA GLY A 328 -5.59 24.29 30.98
C GLY A 328 -6.58 25.19 30.22
N ARG A 329 -6.34 25.48 28.94
CA ARG A 329 -7.18 26.42 28.15
C ARG A 329 -7.72 25.83 26.85
N TYR A 330 -7.03 24.86 26.25
CA TYR A 330 -7.41 24.31 24.94
C TYR A 330 -7.50 22.79 24.99
N ARG A 331 -8.68 22.24 24.70
CA ARG A 331 -8.88 20.80 24.61
C ARG A 331 -8.51 20.29 23.21
N VAL A 332 -7.45 19.51 23.13
CA VAL A 332 -6.91 18.98 21.88
C VAL A 332 -7.43 17.56 21.66
N PRO A 333 -8.12 17.24 20.55
CA PRO A 333 -8.58 15.88 20.28
C PRO A 333 -7.41 14.89 20.20
N ALA A 334 -7.54 13.69 20.77
CA ALA A 334 -6.48 12.67 20.72
C ALA A 334 -6.02 12.34 19.29
N ALA A 335 -6.97 12.27 18.34
CA ALA A 335 -6.67 12.01 16.93
C ALA A 335 -5.80 13.11 16.26
N SER A 336 -5.77 14.33 16.80
CA SER A 336 -4.95 15.43 16.24
C SER A 336 -3.46 15.28 16.53
N MET A 337 -3.06 14.30 17.35
CA MET A 337 -1.63 13.96 17.56
C MET A 337 -0.94 13.49 16.28
N SER A 338 -1.69 13.08 15.25
CA SER A 338 -1.16 12.80 13.90
C SER A 338 -0.45 14.00 13.26
N VAL A 339 -0.63 15.23 13.77
CA VAL A 339 0.16 16.39 13.32
C VAL A 339 1.66 16.21 13.53
N PHE A 340 2.06 15.49 14.58
CA PHE A 340 3.47 15.20 14.86
C PHE A 340 4.07 14.24 13.84
N ASP A 341 3.27 13.28 13.37
CA ASP A 341 3.62 12.37 12.29
C ASP A 341 3.81 13.14 10.98
N ILE A 342 2.81 13.91 10.54
CA ILE A 342 2.89 14.72 9.30
C ILE A 342 4.11 15.65 9.31
N THR A 343 4.35 16.30 10.46
CA THR A 343 5.52 17.19 10.62
C THR A 343 6.82 16.39 10.55
N SER A 344 6.87 15.21 11.18
CA SER A 344 8.04 14.32 11.14
C SER A 344 8.33 13.83 9.72
N VAL A 345 7.32 13.44 8.95
CA VAL A 345 7.46 13.04 7.54
C VAL A 345 8.10 14.16 6.73
N LEU A 346 7.56 15.39 6.83
CA LEU A 346 8.11 16.54 6.11
C LEU A 346 9.57 16.82 6.48
N LEU A 347 9.89 16.84 7.77
CA LEU A 347 11.25 17.05 8.25
C LEU A 347 12.18 15.92 7.82
N SER A 348 11.71 14.66 7.85
CA SER A 348 12.49 13.49 7.49
C SER A 348 12.78 13.42 6.00
N VAL A 349 11.84 13.83 5.13
CA VAL A 349 12.08 13.96 3.68
C VAL A 349 13.16 15.01 3.41
N LEU A 350 13.07 16.18 4.06
CA LEU A 350 14.07 17.24 3.91
C LEU A 350 15.43 16.79 4.45
N ALA A 351 15.46 16.16 5.63
CA ALA A 351 16.67 15.61 6.23
C ALA A 351 17.28 14.52 5.34
N TYR A 352 16.47 13.64 4.75
CA TYR A 352 16.96 12.61 3.86
C TYR A 352 17.63 13.22 2.63
N ARG A 353 16.95 14.16 1.97
CA ARG A 353 17.45 14.81 0.75
C ARG A 353 18.70 15.66 0.97
N PHE A 354 18.75 16.45 2.04
CA PHE A 354 19.80 17.45 2.25
C PHE A 354 20.93 16.99 3.17
N VAL A 355 20.69 15.98 4.01
CA VAL A 355 21.68 15.50 5.00
C VAL A 355 22.02 14.03 4.74
N VAL A 356 21.04 13.13 4.80
CA VAL A 356 21.32 11.68 4.78
C VAL A 356 21.91 11.24 3.46
N ALA A 357 21.29 11.57 2.32
CA ALA A 357 21.77 11.19 1.00
C ALA A 357 23.18 11.73 0.68
N PRO A 358 23.49 13.04 0.84
CA PRO A 358 24.82 13.56 0.56
C PRO A 358 25.89 13.12 1.58
N VAL A 359 25.52 12.85 2.84
CA VAL A 359 26.47 12.30 3.82
C VAL A 359 26.74 10.83 3.53
N ALA A 360 25.70 10.06 3.22
CA ALA A 360 25.83 8.66 2.84
C ALA A 360 26.68 8.50 1.60
N SER A 361 26.44 9.27 0.53
CA SER A 361 27.24 9.16 -0.69
C SER A 361 28.72 9.49 -0.48
N ARG A 362 29.04 10.43 0.43
CA ARG A 362 30.42 10.72 0.84
C ARG A 362 31.05 9.60 1.66
N LEU A 363 30.29 8.94 2.53
CA LEU A 363 30.78 7.88 3.41
C LEU A 363 30.89 6.53 2.71
N THR A 364 29.89 6.16 1.92
CA THR A 364 29.81 4.87 1.20
C THR A 364 30.60 4.89 -0.10
N LYS A 365 31.02 6.08 -0.58
CA LYS A 365 31.62 6.30 -1.91
C LYS A 365 30.73 5.82 -3.06
N ASN A 366 29.45 5.57 -2.78
CA ASN A 366 28.44 5.23 -3.78
C ASN A 366 27.71 6.52 -4.22
N PRO A 367 27.65 6.84 -5.52
CA PRO A 367 26.91 8.01 -6.02
C PRO A 367 25.43 8.03 -5.61
N ASP A 368 24.80 6.87 -5.40
CA ASP A 368 23.38 6.76 -5.03
C ASP A 368 23.13 6.77 -3.50
N GLY A 369 24.18 6.74 -2.67
CA GLY A 369 24.08 6.92 -1.22
C GLY A 369 23.85 5.63 -0.41
N ILE A 370 22.67 5.51 0.22
CA ILE A 370 22.23 4.33 1.00
C ILE A 370 21.41 3.44 0.08
N THR A 371 21.64 2.15 0.14
CA THR A 371 20.94 1.18 -0.71
C THR A 371 19.49 0.98 -0.27
N ASP A 372 18.62 0.51 -1.17
CA ASP A 372 17.19 0.41 -0.89
C ASP A 372 16.89 -0.51 0.31
N LEU A 373 17.57 -1.65 0.43
CA LEU A 373 17.40 -2.57 1.55
C LEU A 373 17.92 -2.00 2.88
N GLN A 374 19.03 -1.27 2.86
CA GLN A 374 19.54 -0.58 4.05
C GLN A 374 18.56 0.53 4.50
N ARG A 375 17.99 1.24 3.54
CA ARG A 375 16.97 2.26 3.79
C ARG A 375 15.72 1.64 4.41
N MET A 376 15.21 0.55 3.85
CA MET A 376 14.07 -0.20 4.42
C MET A 376 14.39 -0.71 5.83
N GLY A 377 15.56 -1.31 6.04
CA GLY A 377 16.00 -1.81 7.35
C GLY A 377 16.09 -0.71 8.42
N SER A 378 16.56 0.48 8.05
CA SER A 378 16.56 1.63 8.96
C SER A 378 15.13 2.06 9.35
N GLY A 379 14.18 1.98 8.42
CA GLY A 379 12.76 2.20 8.70
C GLY A 379 12.20 1.24 9.76
N LEU A 380 12.48 -0.07 9.65
CA LEU A 380 12.06 -1.06 10.65
C LEU A 380 12.59 -0.74 12.05
N VAL A 381 13.86 -0.35 12.15
CA VAL A 381 14.49 0.00 13.43
C VAL A 381 13.88 1.25 14.05
N ILE A 382 13.59 2.28 13.24
CA ILE A 382 12.95 3.50 13.74
C ILE A 382 11.52 3.20 14.22
N ALA A 383 10.76 2.37 13.48
CA ALA A 383 9.41 1.95 13.86
C ALA A 383 9.38 1.17 15.18
N LEU A 384 10.34 0.25 15.36
CA LEU A 384 10.56 -0.48 16.60
C LEU A 384 10.72 0.46 17.81
N PHE A 385 11.53 1.51 17.67
CA PHE A 385 11.68 2.52 18.72
C PHE A 385 10.40 3.33 18.94
N GLY A 386 9.62 3.59 17.89
CA GLY A 386 8.29 4.21 17.99
C GLY A 386 7.31 3.38 18.81
N MET A 387 7.25 2.07 18.55
CA MET A 387 6.42 1.13 19.31
C MET A 387 6.89 0.96 20.76
N LEU A 388 8.21 0.95 20.99
CA LEU A 388 8.78 0.93 22.34
C LEU A 388 8.43 2.20 23.12
N ALA A 389 8.50 3.37 22.47
CA ALA A 389 8.07 4.63 23.07
C ALA A 389 6.59 4.57 23.47
N ALA A 390 5.72 4.01 22.62
CA ALA A 390 4.31 3.83 22.93
C ALA A 390 4.06 2.92 24.14
N ALA A 391 4.80 1.81 24.25
CA ALA A 391 4.77 0.95 25.43
C ALA A 391 5.18 1.68 26.70
N VAL A 392 6.26 2.46 26.66
CA VAL A 392 6.76 3.23 27.82
C VAL A 392 5.76 4.32 28.24
N VAL A 393 5.17 5.02 27.27
CA VAL A 393 4.11 6.01 27.53
C VAL A 393 2.92 5.34 28.21
N GLU A 394 2.50 4.16 27.77
CA GLU A 394 1.37 3.46 28.37
C GLU A 394 1.64 2.99 29.80
N ILE A 395 2.84 2.44 30.05
CA ILE A 395 3.27 2.04 31.40
C ILE A 395 3.21 3.24 32.35
N ASN A 396 3.69 4.40 31.90
CA ASN A 396 3.69 5.62 32.70
C ASN A 396 2.29 6.22 32.87
N ARG A 397 1.46 6.20 31.83
CA ARG A 397 0.07 6.66 31.86
C ARG A 397 -0.73 5.87 32.90
N ARG A 398 -0.61 4.54 32.87
CA ARG A 398 -1.31 3.61 33.74
C ARG A 398 -0.88 3.75 35.21
N ARG A 399 0.42 3.96 35.47
CA ARG A 399 0.94 4.23 36.83
C ARG A 399 0.37 5.51 37.46
N ARG A 400 -0.08 6.46 36.65
CA ARG A 400 -0.61 7.77 37.09
C ARG A 400 -2.14 7.80 37.19
N VAL A 401 -2.83 6.71 36.91
CA VAL A 401 -4.30 6.64 37.01
C VAL A 401 -4.70 6.75 38.48
N VAL A 402 -5.45 7.81 38.82
CA VAL A 402 -5.97 8.06 40.18
C VAL A 402 -7.35 7.45 40.38
N ALA A 403 -8.23 7.61 39.38
CA ALA A 403 -9.57 7.02 39.37
C ALA A 403 -9.77 6.27 38.06
N MET A 404 -10.29 5.05 38.15
CA MET A 404 -10.39 4.15 36.98
C MET A 404 -11.35 4.66 35.90
N ASP A 405 -12.32 5.50 36.26
CA ASP A 405 -13.29 6.08 35.31
C ASP A 405 -12.91 7.48 34.82
N GLN A 406 -11.72 7.98 35.19
CA GLN A 406 -11.22 9.27 34.71
C GLN A 406 -9.98 9.10 33.82
N PRO A 407 -9.74 10.05 32.89
CA PRO A 407 -8.50 10.10 32.14
C PRO A 407 -7.29 10.20 33.07
N SER A 408 -6.17 9.61 32.66
CA SER A 408 -4.90 9.79 33.37
C SER A 408 -4.49 11.27 33.32
N PRO A 409 -3.95 11.86 34.41
CA PRO A 409 -3.50 13.25 34.44
C PRO A 409 -2.25 13.50 33.56
N MET A 410 -1.76 12.47 32.86
CA MET A 410 -0.64 12.58 31.95
C MET A 410 -1.09 13.29 30.66
N SER A 411 -0.39 14.38 30.32
CA SER A 411 -0.69 15.14 29.09
C SER A 411 -0.51 14.28 27.84
N VAL A 412 -1.44 14.40 26.90
CA VAL A 412 -1.42 13.75 25.58
C VAL A 412 -0.14 14.03 24.78
N LEU A 413 0.56 15.15 25.04
CA LEU A 413 1.83 15.50 24.40
C LEU A 413 2.96 14.48 24.62
N TRP A 414 2.84 13.63 25.64
CA TRP A 414 3.79 12.52 25.83
C TRP A 414 3.75 11.48 24.71
N GLN A 415 2.72 11.48 23.86
CA GLN A 415 2.68 10.66 22.64
C GLN A 415 3.51 11.26 21.49
N ALA A 416 4.05 12.48 21.60
CA ALA A 416 4.83 13.07 20.51
C ALA A 416 6.00 12.17 20.03
N PRO A 417 6.79 11.52 20.90
CA PRO A 417 7.91 10.67 20.45
C PRO A 417 7.47 9.47 19.59
N GLN A 418 6.39 8.77 19.96
CA GLN A 418 5.90 7.62 19.18
C GLN A 418 5.40 8.06 17.80
N TYR A 419 4.67 9.19 17.69
CA TYR A 419 4.21 9.71 16.40
C TYR A 419 5.37 10.21 15.54
N VAL A 420 6.35 10.92 16.13
CA VAL A 420 7.52 11.41 15.39
C VAL A 420 8.36 10.25 14.85
N LEU A 421 8.60 9.21 15.66
CA LEU A 421 9.38 8.05 15.23
C LEU A 421 8.67 7.26 14.13
N ILE A 422 7.36 6.99 14.27
CA ILE A 422 6.58 6.31 13.23
C ILE A 422 6.57 7.11 11.92
N GLY A 423 6.34 8.44 11.97
CA GLY A 423 6.38 9.28 10.77
C GLY A 423 7.77 9.38 10.13
N ALA A 424 8.84 9.37 10.93
CA ALA A 424 10.19 9.28 10.38
C ALA A 424 10.42 7.93 9.69
N SER A 425 9.97 6.83 10.30
CA SER A 425 10.12 5.48 9.74
C SER A 425 9.43 5.29 8.40
N GLU A 426 8.29 5.96 8.18
CA GLU A 426 7.55 5.93 6.91
C GLU A 426 8.40 6.39 5.72
N VAL A 427 9.18 7.45 5.87
CA VAL A 427 10.02 7.99 4.79
C VAL A 427 11.13 7.03 4.38
N PHE A 428 11.64 6.26 5.34
CA PHE A 428 12.67 5.25 5.09
C PHE A 428 12.08 3.96 4.55
N MET A 429 10.97 3.49 5.13
CA MET A 429 10.33 2.24 4.75
C MET A 429 9.54 2.35 3.45
N TYR A 430 8.51 3.21 3.35
CA TYR A 430 7.60 3.19 2.20
C TYR A 430 8.25 3.65 0.90
N ILE A 431 9.09 4.69 0.97
CA ILE A 431 9.82 5.12 -0.24
C ILE A 431 10.84 4.05 -0.63
N GLY A 432 11.60 3.49 0.32
CA GLY A 432 12.54 2.40 0.03
C GLY A 432 11.85 1.16 -0.52
N GLN A 433 10.65 0.84 -0.01
CA GLN A 433 9.83 -0.26 -0.48
C GLN A 433 9.35 -0.05 -1.92
N LEU A 434 8.90 1.17 -2.25
CA LEU A 434 8.46 1.52 -3.59
C LEU A 434 9.63 1.47 -4.58
N ASP A 435 10.77 2.07 -4.24
CA ASP A 435 11.99 2.10 -5.06
C ASP A 435 12.52 0.68 -5.29
N PHE A 436 12.61 -0.14 -4.22
CA PHE A 436 13.05 -1.53 -4.31
C PHE A 436 12.13 -2.38 -5.19
N PHE A 437 10.82 -2.45 -4.89
CA PHE A 437 9.93 -3.35 -5.63
C PHE A 437 9.65 -2.88 -7.06
N SER A 438 9.66 -1.58 -7.33
CA SER A 438 9.48 -1.08 -8.71
C SER A 438 10.78 -1.16 -9.52
N GLY A 439 11.94 -0.96 -8.88
CA GLY A 439 13.26 -0.97 -9.53
C GLY A 439 13.77 -2.38 -9.82
N GLN A 440 13.50 -3.35 -8.96
CA GLN A 440 13.95 -4.74 -9.15
C GLN A 440 13.07 -5.53 -10.13
N MET A 441 11.83 -5.07 -10.39
CA MET A 441 10.89 -5.78 -11.27
C MET A 441 11.27 -5.63 -12.76
N PRO A 442 11.09 -6.68 -13.56
CA PRO A 442 11.17 -6.61 -15.02
C PRO A 442 10.22 -5.55 -15.60
N ASP A 443 10.56 -4.99 -16.77
CA ASP A 443 9.79 -3.89 -17.40
C ASP A 443 8.30 -4.21 -17.61
N GLY A 444 7.99 -5.48 -17.90
CA GLY A 444 6.62 -5.99 -18.04
C GLY A 444 5.81 -6.03 -16.74
N LEU A 445 6.47 -5.95 -15.57
CA LEU A 445 5.89 -6.22 -14.24
C LEU A 445 6.04 -5.05 -13.26
N LYS A 446 6.36 -3.85 -13.75
CA LYS A 446 6.50 -2.64 -12.92
C LYS A 446 5.21 -2.27 -12.17
N CYS A 447 4.01 -2.50 -12.74
CA CYS A 447 2.75 -2.26 -12.02
C CYS A 447 2.58 -3.24 -10.87
N PHE A 448 2.90 -4.51 -11.12
CA PHE A 448 2.89 -5.54 -10.10
C PHE A 448 3.83 -5.18 -8.92
N GLY A 449 5.08 -4.76 -9.20
CA GLY A 449 6.03 -4.28 -8.17
C GLY A 449 5.49 -3.15 -7.31
N SER A 450 4.96 -2.11 -7.94
CA SER A 450 4.35 -0.98 -7.23
C SER A 450 3.13 -1.41 -6.40
N SER A 451 2.34 -2.36 -6.90
CA SER A 451 1.17 -2.88 -6.21
C SER A 451 1.51 -3.75 -4.99
N LEU A 452 2.70 -4.37 -4.95
CA LEU A 452 3.17 -5.10 -3.75
C LEU A 452 3.34 -4.17 -2.55
N CYS A 453 3.78 -2.92 -2.77
CA CYS A 453 3.84 -1.91 -1.70
C CYS A 453 2.45 -1.64 -1.12
N MET A 454 1.46 -1.39 -1.98
CA MET A 454 0.07 -1.15 -1.55
C MET A 454 -0.54 -2.40 -0.89
N ALA A 455 -0.27 -3.59 -1.44
CA ALA A 455 -0.74 -4.86 -0.89
C ALA A 455 -0.20 -5.11 0.52
N SER A 456 1.04 -4.72 0.81
CA SER A 456 1.63 -4.80 2.15
C SER A 456 0.87 -3.94 3.16
N ILE A 457 0.54 -2.70 2.80
CA ILE A 457 -0.28 -1.79 3.62
C ILE A 457 -1.65 -2.43 3.91
N SER A 458 -2.28 -3.03 2.90
CA SER A 458 -3.55 -3.72 3.11
C SER A 458 -3.43 -4.89 4.07
N LEU A 459 -2.45 -5.78 3.83
CA LEU A 459 -2.28 -6.97 4.64
C LEU A 459 -1.92 -6.60 6.07
N GLY A 460 -1.17 -5.52 6.27
CA GLY A 460 -0.92 -4.93 7.58
C GLY A 460 -2.20 -4.50 8.30
N ASN A 461 -3.13 -3.84 7.61
CA ASN A 461 -4.43 -3.47 8.20
C ASN A 461 -5.23 -4.70 8.65
N PHE A 462 -5.36 -5.72 7.80
CA PHE A 462 -6.06 -6.95 8.16
C PHE A 462 -5.34 -7.75 9.25
N ALA A 463 -4.01 -7.84 9.19
CA ALA A 463 -3.20 -8.50 10.20
C ALA A 463 -3.28 -7.78 11.56
N SER A 464 -3.32 -6.45 11.56
CA SER A 464 -3.54 -5.61 12.75
C SER A 464 -4.89 -5.90 13.39
N MET A 465 -5.97 -5.94 12.60
CA MET A 465 -7.30 -6.33 13.07
C MET A 465 -7.32 -7.74 13.65
N LEU A 466 -6.68 -8.70 12.97
CA LEU A 466 -6.54 -10.07 13.46
C LEU A 466 -5.73 -10.14 14.75
N ALA A 467 -4.65 -9.37 14.87
CA ALA A 467 -3.82 -9.30 16.07
C ALA A 467 -4.63 -8.76 17.26
N VAL A 468 -5.35 -7.65 17.08
CA VAL A 468 -6.23 -7.08 18.12
C VAL A 468 -7.33 -8.08 18.51
N SER A 469 -7.97 -8.73 17.52
CA SER A 469 -9.03 -9.72 17.78
C SER A 469 -8.50 -10.98 18.48
N ALA A 470 -7.34 -11.49 18.07
CA ALA A 470 -6.71 -12.66 18.65
C ALA A 470 -6.26 -12.37 20.09
N VAL A 471 -5.60 -11.24 20.33
CA VAL A 471 -5.20 -10.80 21.67
C VAL A 471 -6.43 -10.63 22.55
N THR A 472 -7.49 -9.97 22.07
CA THR A 472 -8.73 -9.82 22.83
C THR A 472 -9.35 -11.19 23.14
N GLY A 473 -9.44 -12.09 22.16
CA GLY A 473 -10.03 -13.42 22.34
C GLY A 473 -9.22 -14.35 23.23
N ILE A 474 -7.88 -14.23 23.27
CA ILE A 474 -7.01 -15.02 24.14
C ILE A 474 -7.02 -14.45 25.56
N THR A 475 -6.93 -13.13 25.71
CA THR A 475 -6.73 -12.46 27.00
C THR A 475 -8.03 -12.31 27.81
N THR A 476 -9.18 -12.37 27.16
CA THR A 476 -10.50 -12.38 27.82
C THR A 476 -10.96 -13.77 28.27
N ARG A 477 -10.20 -14.84 27.95
CA ARG A 477 -10.52 -16.20 28.41
C ARG A 477 -10.55 -16.26 29.95
N ARG A 478 -11.51 -17.04 30.48
CA ARG A 478 -11.74 -17.26 31.92
C ARG A 478 -12.20 -16.01 32.69
N ASN A 479 -13.08 -15.20 32.09
CA ASN A 479 -13.72 -14.04 32.74
C ASN A 479 -12.73 -12.93 33.16
N ARG A 480 -11.54 -12.88 32.54
CA ARG A 480 -10.56 -11.80 32.72
C ARG A 480 -10.87 -10.66 31.78
N ARG A 481 -10.53 -9.42 32.18
CA ARG A 481 -10.89 -8.21 31.44
C ARG A 481 -10.15 -8.06 30.08
N GLY A 482 -9.12 -8.84 29.80
CA GLY A 482 -8.35 -8.76 28.54
C GLY A 482 -7.37 -7.59 28.51
N TRP A 483 -6.50 -7.55 27.50
CA TRP A 483 -5.50 -6.48 27.37
C TRP A 483 -6.08 -5.17 26.79
N ILE A 484 -7.02 -5.27 25.86
CA ILE A 484 -7.66 -4.12 25.19
C ILE A 484 -9.13 -4.08 25.63
N THR A 485 -9.44 -3.22 26.60
CA THR A 485 -10.77 -3.06 27.21
C THR A 485 -11.44 -1.76 26.77
N LYS A 486 -12.77 -1.70 26.84
CA LYS A 486 -13.54 -0.45 26.61
C LYS A 486 -13.06 0.72 27.46
N ASN A 487 -12.66 0.46 28.71
CA ASN A 487 -11.96 1.42 29.53
C ASN A 487 -10.50 0.95 29.69
N LEU A 488 -9.57 1.67 29.05
CA LEU A 488 -8.16 1.32 29.00
C LEU A 488 -7.49 1.26 30.39
N ASN A 489 -8.02 1.94 31.40
CA ASN A 489 -7.46 1.91 32.75
C ASN A 489 -7.52 0.51 33.39
N TYR A 490 -8.51 -0.30 33.01
CA TYR A 490 -8.63 -1.69 33.44
C TYR A 490 -7.86 -2.68 32.56
N GLY A 491 -7.39 -2.23 31.40
CA GLY A 491 -6.67 -3.04 30.43
C GLY A 491 -5.16 -3.01 30.66
N HIS A 492 -4.47 -3.70 29.77
CA HIS A 492 -3.02 -3.79 29.72
C HIS A 492 -2.53 -3.52 28.30
N LEU A 493 -2.81 -2.32 27.78
CA LEU A 493 -2.42 -1.94 26.42
C LEU A 493 -0.88 -1.96 26.26
N GLU A 494 -0.13 -1.75 27.35
CA GLU A 494 1.33 -1.87 27.33
C GLU A 494 1.82 -3.26 26.89
N LEU A 495 1.08 -4.32 27.24
CA LEU A 495 1.44 -5.69 26.84
C LEU A 495 1.19 -5.92 25.35
N PHE A 496 0.19 -5.25 24.77
CA PHE A 496 -0.05 -5.30 23.33
C PHE A 496 1.07 -4.58 22.57
N PHE A 497 1.50 -3.40 23.03
CA PHE A 497 2.64 -2.71 22.42
C PHE A 497 3.95 -3.50 22.57
N LEU A 498 4.21 -4.10 23.73
CA LEU A 498 5.38 -4.96 23.93
C LEU A 498 5.35 -6.23 23.06
N LEU A 499 4.17 -6.80 22.83
CA LEU A 499 3.98 -7.91 21.89
C LEU A 499 4.36 -7.49 20.46
N LEU A 500 3.90 -6.31 20.03
CA LEU A 500 4.28 -5.77 18.72
C LEU A 500 5.80 -5.53 18.65
N VAL A 501 6.42 -4.93 19.66
CA VAL A 501 7.89 -4.78 19.74
C VAL A 501 8.60 -6.13 19.58
N GLY A 502 8.13 -7.18 20.27
CA GLY A 502 8.69 -8.53 20.13
C GLY A 502 8.57 -9.09 18.71
N LEU A 503 7.44 -8.83 18.05
CA LEU A 503 7.21 -9.21 16.66
C LEU A 503 8.13 -8.42 15.71
N SER A 504 8.32 -7.12 15.94
CA SER A 504 9.23 -6.26 15.17
C SER A 504 10.69 -6.69 15.28
N ILE A 505 11.14 -7.12 16.46
CA ILE A 505 12.51 -7.64 16.66
C ILE A 505 12.71 -8.90 15.82
N LEU A 506 11.75 -9.84 15.89
CA LEU A 506 11.80 -11.08 15.11
C LEU A 506 11.78 -10.77 13.61
N ASP A 507 10.91 -9.86 13.18
CA ASP A 507 10.79 -9.43 11.79
C ASP A 507 12.09 -8.80 11.28
N PHE A 508 12.71 -7.91 12.05
CA PHE A 508 13.99 -7.30 11.67
C PHE A 508 15.11 -8.34 11.50
N ILE A 509 15.19 -9.34 12.38
CA ILE A 509 16.16 -10.43 12.26
C ILE A 509 15.92 -11.24 10.97
N LEU A 510 14.66 -11.57 10.67
CA LEU A 510 14.29 -12.28 9.45
C LEU A 510 14.55 -11.43 8.21
N PHE A 511 14.22 -10.14 8.24
CA PHE A 511 14.49 -9.18 7.17
C PHE A 511 15.98 -9.12 6.86
N VAL A 512 16.84 -8.98 7.87
CA VAL A 512 18.30 -8.96 7.67
C VAL A 512 18.79 -10.28 7.09
N ALA A 513 18.29 -11.42 7.59
CA ALA A 513 18.65 -12.73 7.03
C ALA A 513 18.27 -12.85 5.55
N PHE A 514 17.06 -12.42 5.17
CA PHE A 514 16.61 -12.45 3.78
C PHE A 514 17.33 -11.41 2.91
N ALA A 515 17.64 -10.23 3.44
CA ALA A 515 18.39 -9.19 2.72
C ALA A 515 19.82 -9.64 2.40
N VAL A 516 20.49 -10.34 3.32
CA VAL A 516 21.84 -10.89 3.08
C VAL A 516 21.80 -12.05 2.07
N ILE A 517 20.73 -12.84 2.07
CA ILE A 517 20.54 -13.92 1.10
C ILE A 517 20.15 -13.38 -0.28
N TYR A 518 19.46 -12.24 -0.34
CA TYR A 518 18.98 -11.66 -1.58
C TYR A 518 20.13 -11.19 -2.47
N LYS A 519 20.12 -11.65 -3.72
CA LYS A 519 20.93 -11.05 -4.79
C LYS A 519 19.99 -10.15 -5.62
N GLY A 520 20.51 -9.10 -6.25
CA GLY A 520 19.76 -8.05 -6.96
C GLY A 520 19.73 -8.31 -8.45
N THR A 521 18.70 -7.85 -9.15
CA THR A 521 18.55 -8.13 -10.59
C THR A 521 19.58 -7.34 -11.39
N GLU A 522 20.33 -8.04 -12.24
CA GLU A 522 21.27 -7.41 -13.18
C GLU A 522 20.65 -7.40 -14.57
N PHE A 523 20.64 -6.21 -15.20
CA PHE A 523 20.13 -6.01 -16.54
C PHE A 523 21.30 -5.91 -17.54
N LYS A 524 21.18 -6.56 -18.71
CA LYS A 524 22.10 -6.33 -19.84
C LYS A 524 21.58 -5.17 -20.69
N GLU A 525 22.32 -4.07 -20.74
CA GLU A 525 22.09 -2.98 -21.72
C GLU A 525 23.35 -2.75 -22.56
N GLY A 526 23.25 -2.99 -23.88
CA GLY A 526 24.25 -2.51 -24.86
C GLY A 526 25.72 -2.84 -24.52
N GLY A 527 26.00 -4.03 -24.00
CA GLY A 527 27.37 -4.45 -23.65
C GLY A 527 27.95 -3.80 -22.38
N LYS A 528 27.17 -3.04 -21.60
CA LYS A 528 27.56 -2.54 -20.27
C LYS A 528 26.76 -3.26 -19.18
N HIS A 529 27.49 -3.77 -18.18
CA HIS A 529 26.93 -4.28 -16.95
C HIS A 529 26.43 -3.11 -16.09
N ILE A 530 25.13 -3.11 -15.76
CA ILE A 530 24.57 -2.21 -14.75
C ILE A 530 24.12 -3.09 -13.59
N SER A 531 24.93 -3.11 -12.52
CA SER A 531 24.52 -3.62 -11.23
C SER A 531 23.68 -2.56 -10.52
N ILE A 532 22.49 -2.92 -10.07
CA ILE A 532 21.77 -2.10 -9.08
C ILE A 532 22.43 -2.43 -7.73
N ASP A 533 23.13 -1.47 -7.13
CA ASP A 533 23.78 -1.66 -5.83
C ASP A 533 22.71 -1.88 -4.74
N ILE A 534 22.79 -3.01 -4.04
CA ILE A 534 21.83 -3.52 -3.03
C ILE A 534 22.24 -3.17 -1.62
#